data_AF-A0A6I9N6J1-F1
#
_entry.id   AF-A0A6I9N6J1-F1
#
_cell.length_a   1.000
_cell.length_b   1.000
_cell.length_c   1.000
_cell.angle_alpha   90.00
_cell.angle_beta   90.00
_cell.angle_gamma   90.00
#
_symmetry.space_group_name_H-M   'P 1'
#
loop_
_entity.id
_entity.type
_entity.pdbx_description
1 polymer ?
#
loop_
_entity_poly.entity_id
_entity_poly.type
_entity_poly.pdbx_seq_one_letter_code
_entity_poly.pdbx_strand_id
1 'polypeptide(L)'
;TLQTEIQNLKDQVQELHRDLTKHHSIINTETMGEIMERSLNIDSKIASQHSTVETMRVMFEEIWEETFQRVTNEQEIYEAQLHDLLQLKQENSYLTTITRQISPYILSIAKVKERLEPRFQEAKKQQDDRTETMLKIYEDNTIAKDSRESDSQSCVTDQDRHKNSHPLMLESGESSVKTNRSGRPRVPVETSIHNEKPS
;
A
#
# COMPACT_ATOMS: atom_id res chain seq x y z
N THR A 1 0.94 30.24 44.68
CA THR A 1 1.13 28.81 44.28
C THR A 1 1.55 28.02 45.50
N LEU A 2 1.65 26.68 45.44
CA LEU A 2 2.16 25.88 46.57
C LEU A 2 3.54 26.34 47.04
N GLN A 3 4.42 26.78 46.12
CA GLN A 3 5.71 27.39 46.48
C GLN A 3 5.55 28.65 47.36
N THR A 4 4.57 29.52 47.06
CA THR A 4 4.25 30.70 47.87
C THR A 4 3.70 30.30 49.24
N GLU A 5 2.80 29.30 49.29
CA GLU A 5 2.21 28.80 50.54
C GLU A 5 3.27 28.18 51.46
N ILE A 6 4.17 27.35 50.90
CA ILE A 6 5.31 26.76 51.62
C ILE A 6 6.28 27.85 52.12
N GLN A 7 6.57 28.87 51.31
CA GLN A 7 7.47 29.94 51.74
C GLN A 7 6.85 30.73 52.90
N ASN A 8 5.57 31.11 52.79
CA ASN A 8 4.86 31.79 53.87
C ASN A 8 4.80 30.94 55.15
N LEU A 9 4.61 29.63 55.04
CA LEU A 9 4.64 28.71 56.19
C LEU A 9 6.04 28.67 56.84
N LYS A 10 7.12 28.63 56.05
CA LYS A 10 8.50 28.72 56.57
C LYS A 10 8.74 30.02 57.33
N ASP A 11 8.29 31.14 56.77
CA ASP A 11 8.47 32.46 57.37
C ASP A 11 7.74 32.53 58.74
N GLN A 12 6.51 32.01 58.81
CA GLN A 12 5.75 31.91 60.08
C GLN A 12 6.40 30.99 61.12
N VAL A 13 6.95 29.84 60.72
CA VAL A 13 7.67 28.94 61.63
C VAL A 13 8.94 29.61 62.17
N GLN A 14 9.67 30.34 61.32
CA GLN A 14 10.87 31.08 61.73
C GLN A 14 10.53 32.24 62.68
N GLU A 15 9.43 32.95 62.44
CA GLU A 15 8.90 33.99 63.33
C GLU A 15 8.53 33.43 64.70
N LEU A 16 7.75 32.35 64.76
CA LEU A 16 7.37 31.69 66.02
C LEU A 16 8.61 31.21 66.80
N HIS A 17 9.60 30.63 66.11
CA HIS A 17 10.86 30.20 66.73
C HIS A 17 11.70 31.40 67.24
N ARG A 18 11.73 32.51 66.51
CA ARG A 18 12.40 33.75 66.93
C ARG A 18 11.73 34.32 68.19
N ASP A 19 10.41 34.33 68.24
CA ASP A 19 9.67 34.93 69.36
C ASP A 19 9.81 34.10 70.64
N LEU A 20 9.85 32.77 70.51
CA LEU A 20 10.22 31.85 71.58
C LEU A 20 11.66 32.06 72.07
N THR A 21 12.64 31.91 71.18
CA THR A 21 14.06 31.75 71.57
C THR A 21 14.80 33.07 71.77
N LYS A 22 14.40 34.14 71.08
CA LYS A 22 15.08 35.45 71.13
C LYS A 22 14.30 36.47 71.97
N HIS A 23 12.98 36.52 71.81
CA HIS A 23 12.15 37.55 72.46
C HIS A 23 11.54 37.09 73.80
N HIS A 24 11.57 35.79 74.10
CA HIS A 24 10.95 35.19 75.30
C HIS A 24 9.45 35.57 75.41
N SER A 25 8.80 35.76 74.26
CA SER A 25 7.39 36.10 74.17
C SER A 25 6.52 34.95 74.67
N ILE A 26 5.34 35.26 75.22
CA ILE A 26 4.34 34.25 75.55
C ILE A 26 3.94 33.55 74.25
N ILE A 27 4.22 32.25 74.16
CA ILE A 27 3.93 31.44 72.97
C ILE A 27 2.42 31.39 72.76
N ASN A 28 1.94 31.82 71.59
CA ASN A 28 0.56 31.54 71.21
C ASN A 28 0.44 30.10 70.68
N THR A 29 -0.07 29.20 71.51
CA THR A 29 -0.29 27.79 71.16
C THR A 29 -1.37 27.62 70.07
N GLU A 30 -2.29 28.57 69.93
CA GLU A 30 -3.28 28.62 68.85
C GLU A 30 -2.59 28.80 67.49
N THR A 31 -1.67 29.77 67.38
CA THR A 31 -0.87 30.02 66.16
C THR A 31 -0.01 28.81 65.78
N MET A 32 0.54 28.08 66.75
CA MET A 32 1.25 26.81 66.48
C MET A 32 0.30 25.75 65.91
N GLY A 33 -0.94 25.67 66.41
CA GLY A 33 -1.99 24.80 65.89
C GLY A 33 -2.34 25.12 64.44
N GLU A 34 -2.57 26.40 64.12
CA GLU A 34 -2.84 26.85 62.75
C GLU A 34 -1.69 26.56 61.78
N ILE A 35 -0.43 26.74 62.22
CA ILE A 35 0.76 26.43 61.41
C ILE A 35 0.78 24.92 61.09
N MET A 36 0.48 24.07 62.08
CA MET A 36 0.39 22.63 61.88
C MET A 36 -0.73 22.25 60.90
N GLU A 37 -1.94 22.79 61.08
CA GLU A 37 -3.08 22.56 60.18
C GLU A 37 -2.77 23.01 58.74
N ARG A 38 -2.17 24.19 58.57
CA ARG A 38 -1.76 24.71 57.26
C ARG A 38 -0.67 23.85 56.61
N SER A 39 0.25 23.28 57.38
CA SER A 39 1.21 22.29 56.88
C SER A 39 0.50 21.04 56.32
N LEU A 40 -0.38 20.43 57.11
CA LEU A 40 -1.12 19.23 56.71
C LEU A 40 -2.00 19.45 55.47
N ASN A 41 -2.61 20.63 55.35
CA ASN A 41 -3.38 21.03 54.17
C ASN A 41 -2.47 21.16 52.92
N ILE A 42 -1.28 21.76 53.06
CA ILE A 42 -0.30 21.84 51.98
C ILE A 42 0.16 20.44 51.54
N ASP A 43 0.45 19.53 52.48
CA ASP A 43 0.83 18.15 52.16
C ASP A 43 -0.28 17.40 51.41
N SER A 44 -1.54 17.57 51.82
CA SER A 44 -2.72 17.02 51.12
C SER A 44 -2.85 17.55 49.68
N LYS A 45 -2.66 18.87 49.48
CA LYS A 45 -2.64 19.48 48.14
C LYS A 45 -1.49 18.94 47.28
N ILE A 46 -0.29 18.78 47.85
CA ILE A 46 0.87 18.22 47.16
C ILE A 46 0.57 16.78 46.71
N ALA A 47 0.07 15.92 47.60
CA ALA A 47 -0.26 14.54 47.30
C ALA A 47 -1.32 14.42 46.20
N SER A 48 -2.36 15.25 46.24
CA SER A 48 -3.41 15.30 45.22
C SER A 48 -2.87 15.76 43.84
N GLN A 49 -2.06 16.82 43.80
CA GLN A 49 -1.43 17.28 42.56
C GLN A 49 -0.44 16.27 41.99
N HIS A 50 0.38 15.64 42.85
CA HIS A 50 1.30 14.58 42.46
C HIS A 50 0.55 13.40 41.83
N SER A 51 -0.50 12.90 42.50
CA SER A 51 -1.34 11.81 41.98
C SER A 51 -1.98 12.14 40.63
N THR A 52 -2.42 13.39 40.45
CA THR A 52 -2.98 13.87 39.18
C THR A 52 -1.92 13.88 38.07
N VAL A 53 -0.74 14.44 38.34
CA VAL A 53 0.37 14.48 37.36
C VAL A 53 0.86 13.08 37.01
N GLU A 54 0.96 12.18 37.98
CA GLU A 54 1.38 10.79 37.77
C GLU A 54 0.36 10.01 36.94
N THR A 55 -0.95 10.22 37.17
CA THR A 55 -2.00 9.65 36.32
C THR A 55 -1.90 10.15 34.88
N MET A 56 -1.65 11.45 34.68
CA MET A 56 -1.45 12.03 33.35
C MET A 56 -0.17 11.51 32.66
N ARG A 57 0.92 11.29 33.42
CA ARG A 57 2.17 10.71 32.92
C ARG A 57 1.91 9.35 32.28
N VAL A 58 1.24 8.45 33.00
CA VAL A 58 0.94 7.09 32.52
C VAL A 58 0.05 7.13 31.26
N MET A 59 -0.99 7.98 31.21
CA MET A 59 -1.82 8.12 30.01
C MET A 59 -1.04 8.66 28.80
N PHE A 60 -0.12 9.60 29.01
CA PHE A 60 0.71 10.11 27.92
C PHE A 60 1.75 9.09 27.44
N GLU A 61 2.27 8.23 28.32
CA GLU A 61 3.17 7.13 27.95
C GLU A 61 2.44 6.09 27.08
N GLU A 62 1.20 5.73 27.41
CA GLU A 62 0.37 4.83 26.60
C GLU A 62 0.05 5.42 25.20
N ILE A 63 -0.40 6.68 25.15
CA ILE A 63 -0.69 7.39 23.88
C ILE A 63 0.57 7.54 23.02
N TRP A 64 1.72 7.82 23.66
CA TRP A 64 3.00 7.94 22.97
C TRP A 64 3.41 6.62 22.34
N GLU A 65 3.37 5.52 23.10
CA GLU A 65 3.75 4.19 22.62
C GLU A 65 2.84 3.72 21.48
N GLU A 66 1.52 3.90 21.60
CA GLU A 66 0.57 3.56 20.54
C GLU A 66 0.85 4.37 19.26
N THR A 67 1.12 5.67 19.40
CA THR A 67 1.43 6.56 18.27
C THR A 67 2.76 6.19 17.63
N PHE A 68 3.77 5.87 18.43
CA PHE A 68 5.09 5.45 17.97
C PHE A 68 5.00 4.15 17.17
N GLN A 69 4.40 3.10 17.74
CA GLN A 69 4.24 1.81 17.06
C GLN A 69 3.41 1.93 15.77
N ARG A 70 2.36 2.76 15.77
CA ARG A 70 1.56 3.06 14.57
C ARG A 70 2.42 3.67 13.45
N VAL A 71 3.29 4.62 13.77
CA VAL A 71 4.20 5.25 12.79
C VAL A 71 5.26 4.26 12.31
N THR A 72 5.81 3.41 13.18
CA THR A 72 6.76 2.36 12.80
C THR A 72 6.12 1.36 11.82
N ASN A 73 4.93 0.84 12.12
CA ASN A 73 4.22 -0.08 11.25
C ASN A 73 3.95 0.53 9.86
N GLU A 74 3.56 1.81 9.82
CA GLU A 74 3.32 2.53 8.58
C GLU A 74 4.60 2.72 7.75
N GLN A 75 5.75 2.95 8.41
CA GLN A 75 7.07 2.99 7.76
C GLN A 75 7.44 1.62 7.16
N GLU A 76 7.29 0.53 7.91
CA GLU A 76 7.56 -0.83 7.42
C GLU A 76 6.71 -1.18 6.18
N ILE A 77 5.43 -0.79 6.16
CA ILE A 77 4.55 -0.97 5.01
C ILE A 77 5.06 -0.19 3.78
N TYR A 78 5.46 1.08 3.94
CA TYR A 78 5.96 1.87 2.82
C TYR A 78 7.34 1.40 2.31
N GLU A 79 8.21 0.88 3.19
CA GLU A 79 9.50 0.30 2.79
C GLU A 79 9.29 -1.00 1.98
N ALA A 80 8.38 -1.88 2.40
CA ALA A 80 7.99 -3.07 1.66
C ALA A 80 7.42 -2.72 0.27
N GLN A 81 6.47 -1.78 0.19
CA GLN A 81 5.91 -1.32 -1.08
C GLN A 81 6.97 -0.71 -2.02
N LEU A 82 7.95 0.01 -1.47
CA LEU A 82 9.06 0.56 -2.25
C LEU A 82 9.95 -0.54 -2.83
N HIS A 83 10.19 -1.62 -2.07
CA HIS A 83 10.95 -2.78 -2.53
C HIS A 83 10.20 -3.53 -3.65
N ASP A 84 8.90 -3.78 -3.50
CA ASP A 84 8.06 -4.41 -4.54
C ASP A 84 8.08 -3.61 -5.86
N LEU A 85 7.95 -2.29 -5.78
CA LEU A 85 8.00 -1.41 -6.96
C LEU A 85 9.37 -1.42 -7.64
N LEU A 86 10.46 -1.52 -6.88
CA LEU A 86 11.82 -1.65 -7.43
C LEU A 86 12.01 -3.01 -8.13
N GLN A 87 11.50 -4.09 -7.54
CA GLN A 87 11.52 -5.42 -8.14
C GLN A 87 10.71 -5.45 -9.46
N LEU A 88 9.46 -5.01 -9.45
CA LEU A 88 8.60 -4.97 -10.64
C LEU A 88 9.22 -4.14 -11.77
N LYS A 89 9.87 -3.01 -11.44
CA LYS A 89 10.62 -2.19 -12.40
C LYS A 89 11.80 -2.96 -13.01
N GLN A 90 12.53 -3.73 -12.21
CA GLN A 90 13.64 -4.56 -12.68
C GLN A 90 13.15 -5.70 -13.59
N GLU A 91 12.09 -6.41 -13.19
CA GLU A 91 11.47 -7.47 -13.99
C GLU A 91 10.97 -6.96 -15.35
N ASN A 92 10.26 -5.82 -15.38
CA ASN A 92 9.81 -5.19 -16.61
C ASN A 92 10.99 -4.75 -17.51
N SER A 93 12.09 -4.29 -16.91
CA SER A 93 13.33 -3.98 -17.66
C SER A 93 13.91 -5.23 -18.34
N TYR A 94 13.92 -6.38 -17.66
CA TYR A 94 14.34 -7.65 -18.26
C TYR A 94 13.39 -8.10 -19.39
N LEU A 95 12.07 -8.07 -19.18
CA LEU A 95 11.07 -8.42 -20.20
C LEU A 95 11.19 -7.51 -21.44
N THR A 96 11.39 -6.21 -21.24
CA THR A 96 11.64 -5.25 -22.32
C THR A 96 12.93 -5.56 -23.07
N THR A 97 13.99 -5.95 -22.36
CA THR A 97 15.28 -6.33 -22.95
C THR A 97 15.16 -7.59 -23.81
N ILE A 98 14.51 -8.64 -23.30
CA ILE A 98 14.22 -9.87 -24.05
C ILE A 98 13.38 -9.55 -25.29
N THR A 99 12.30 -8.75 -25.15
CA THR A 99 11.41 -8.37 -26.25
C THR A 99 12.15 -7.66 -27.38
N ARG A 100 13.07 -6.73 -27.05
CA ARG A 100 13.94 -6.07 -28.03
C ARG A 100 14.91 -7.04 -28.72
N GLN A 101 15.47 -7.99 -27.98
CA GLN A 101 16.38 -9.01 -28.52
C GLN A 101 15.66 -9.99 -29.46
N ILE A 102 14.42 -10.40 -29.17
CA ILE A 102 13.67 -11.37 -30.01
C ILE A 102 13.01 -10.73 -31.25
N SER A 103 12.67 -9.44 -31.19
CA SER A 103 12.01 -8.70 -32.27
C SER A 103 12.62 -8.88 -33.67
N PRO A 104 13.95 -8.75 -33.90
CA PRO A 104 14.54 -8.98 -35.22
C PRO A 104 14.37 -10.42 -35.74
N TYR A 105 14.36 -11.42 -34.85
CA TYR A 105 14.12 -12.81 -35.23
C TYR A 105 12.66 -13.03 -35.64
N ILE A 106 11.70 -12.46 -34.90
CA ILE A 106 10.27 -12.49 -35.25
C ILE A 106 10.03 -11.86 -36.63
N LEU A 107 10.64 -10.68 -36.90
CA LEU A 107 10.56 -10.01 -38.20
C LEU A 107 11.19 -10.83 -39.33
N SER A 108 12.33 -11.49 -39.07
CA SER A 108 12.98 -12.40 -40.02
C SER A 108 12.08 -13.59 -40.38
N ILE A 109 11.49 -14.24 -39.37
CA ILE A 109 10.56 -15.37 -39.54
C ILE A 109 9.30 -14.93 -40.31
N ALA A 110 8.72 -13.78 -39.97
CA ALA A 110 7.55 -13.24 -40.68
C ALA A 110 7.84 -13.02 -42.17
N LYS A 111 9.00 -12.42 -42.50
CA LYS A 111 9.44 -12.20 -43.88
C LYS A 111 9.75 -13.49 -44.64
N VAL A 112 10.23 -14.53 -43.96
CA VAL A 112 10.40 -15.88 -44.55
C VAL A 112 9.03 -16.53 -44.79
N LYS A 113 8.09 -16.41 -43.84
CA LYS A 113 6.72 -16.94 -43.97
C LYS A 113 6.01 -16.32 -45.17
N GLU A 114 6.01 -14.98 -45.29
CA GLU A 114 5.39 -14.24 -46.41
C GLU A 114 5.87 -14.77 -47.79
N ARG A 115 7.17 -15.03 -47.93
CA ARG A 115 7.78 -15.56 -49.15
C ARG A 115 7.38 -17.01 -49.47
N LEU A 116 7.02 -17.79 -48.46
CA LEU A 116 6.60 -19.19 -48.61
C LEU A 116 5.08 -19.35 -48.73
N GLU A 117 4.31 -18.39 -48.26
CA GLU A 117 2.84 -18.37 -48.27
C GLU A 117 2.23 -18.76 -49.64
N PRO A 118 2.71 -18.28 -50.81
CA PRO A 118 2.16 -18.71 -52.10
C PRO A 118 2.34 -20.21 -52.37
N ARG A 119 3.47 -20.78 -51.96
CA ARG A 119 3.79 -22.21 -52.15
C ARG A 119 2.92 -23.09 -51.24
N PHE A 120 2.58 -22.60 -50.05
CA PHE A 120 1.63 -23.28 -49.16
C PHE A 120 0.20 -23.21 -49.69
N GLN A 121 -0.22 -22.08 -50.26
CA GLN A 121 -1.54 -21.94 -50.89
C GLN A 121 -1.69 -22.82 -52.15
N GLU A 122 -0.63 -22.93 -52.96
CA GLU A 122 -0.61 -23.80 -54.15
C GLU A 122 -0.61 -25.29 -53.77
N ALA A 123 0.16 -25.70 -52.76
CA ALA A 123 0.11 -27.06 -52.23
C ALA A 123 -1.28 -27.40 -51.64
N LYS A 124 -1.93 -26.44 -50.98
CA LYS A 124 -3.30 -26.60 -50.48
C LYS A 124 -4.31 -26.74 -51.63
N LYS A 125 -4.24 -25.89 -52.66
CA LYS A 125 -5.09 -26.03 -53.85
C LYS A 125 -4.92 -27.39 -54.53
N GLN A 126 -3.69 -27.87 -54.73
CA GLN A 126 -3.47 -29.20 -55.31
C GLN A 126 -4.04 -30.34 -54.44
N GLN A 127 -4.09 -30.18 -53.11
CA GLN A 127 -4.77 -31.11 -52.22
C GLN A 127 -6.30 -31.04 -52.38
N ASP A 128 -6.86 -29.83 -52.42
CA ASP A 128 -8.29 -29.59 -52.61
C ASP A 128 -8.74 -30.12 -53.99
N ASP A 129 -8.04 -29.79 -55.08
CA ASP A 129 -8.26 -30.28 -56.45
C ASP A 129 -8.20 -31.81 -56.53
N ARG A 130 -7.23 -32.45 -55.83
CA ARG A 130 -7.12 -33.92 -55.78
C ARG A 130 -8.26 -34.54 -54.97
N THR A 131 -8.77 -33.85 -53.97
CA THR A 131 -9.92 -34.28 -53.16
C THR A 131 -11.22 -34.16 -53.97
N GLU A 132 -11.41 -33.04 -54.67
CA GLU A 132 -12.52 -32.84 -55.62
C GLU A 132 -12.49 -33.87 -56.76
N THR A 133 -11.31 -34.14 -57.33
CA THR A 133 -11.13 -35.18 -58.36
C THR A 133 -11.50 -36.57 -57.83
N MET A 134 -11.12 -36.89 -56.59
CA MET A 134 -11.50 -38.15 -55.94
C MET A 134 -13.01 -38.24 -55.72
N LEU A 135 -13.67 -37.16 -55.29
CA LEU A 135 -15.12 -37.10 -55.11
C LEU A 135 -15.87 -37.30 -56.44
N LYS A 136 -15.45 -36.62 -57.51
CA LYS A 136 -16.02 -36.80 -58.86
C LYS A 136 -15.92 -38.23 -59.35
N ILE A 137 -14.80 -38.93 -59.09
CA ILE A 137 -14.67 -40.34 -59.46
C ILE A 137 -15.68 -41.23 -58.71
N TYR A 138 -16.07 -40.89 -57.47
CA TYR A 138 -17.13 -41.61 -56.77
C TYR A 138 -18.52 -41.27 -57.35
N GLU A 139 -18.80 -40.00 -57.63
CA GLU A 139 -20.07 -39.54 -58.22
C GLU A 139 -20.28 -40.13 -59.63
N ASP A 140 -19.29 -40.05 -60.52
CA ASP A 140 -19.34 -40.61 -61.87
C ASP A 140 -19.54 -42.14 -61.85
N ASN A 141 -18.92 -42.84 -60.89
CA ASN A 141 -19.12 -44.29 -60.70
C ASN A 141 -20.49 -44.65 -60.11
N THR A 142 -21.15 -43.75 -59.37
CA THR A 142 -22.56 -43.94 -58.99
C THR A 142 -23.49 -43.70 -60.18
N ILE A 143 -23.31 -42.60 -60.92
CA ILE A 143 -24.17 -42.23 -62.07
C ILE A 143 -24.05 -43.24 -63.22
N ALA A 144 -22.85 -43.78 -63.48
CA ALA A 144 -22.65 -44.86 -64.45
C ALA A 144 -23.33 -46.18 -64.06
N LYS A 145 -23.68 -46.35 -62.78
CA LYS A 145 -24.38 -47.53 -62.25
C LYS A 145 -25.90 -47.32 -62.17
N ASP A 146 -26.34 -46.09 -61.90
CA ASP A 146 -27.76 -45.70 -61.79
C ASP A 146 -28.49 -45.62 -63.15
N SER A 147 -27.78 -45.78 -64.28
CA SER A 147 -28.43 -46.00 -65.59
C SER A 147 -29.16 -47.36 -65.71
N ARG A 148 -29.23 -48.14 -64.63
CA ARG A 148 -30.01 -49.38 -64.52
C ARG A 148 -30.65 -49.61 -63.13
N GLU A 149 -31.51 -48.70 -62.68
CA GLU A 149 -32.76 -48.96 -61.92
C GLU A 149 -33.33 -47.59 -61.50
N SER A 150 -34.45 -47.14 -62.07
CA SER A 150 -35.83 -47.56 -61.81
C SER A 150 -36.55 -46.51 -60.94
N ASP A 151 -37.64 -45.99 -61.47
CA ASP A 151 -38.53 -44.99 -60.86
C ASP A 151 -38.87 -45.23 -59.38
N SER A 152 -38.94 -44.15 -58.58
CA SER A 152 -40.22 -43.69 -58.01
C SER A 152 -40.15 -42.40 -57.16
N GLN A 153 -40.86 -41.36 -57.63
CA GLN A 153 -41.76 -40.43 -56.91
C GLN A 153 -41.41 -39.79 -55.52
N SER A 154 -41.51 -38.45 -55.50
CA SER A 154 -42.40 -37.64 -54.62
C SER A 154 -42.01 -37.37 -53.13
N CYS A 155 -41.44 -36.19 -52.78
CA CYS A 155 -42.09 -35.00 -52.14
C CYS A 155 -41.99 -34.94 -50.57
N VAL A 156 -42.19 -33.85 -49.80
CA VAL A 156 -42.40 -32.38 -50.04
C VAL A 156 -41.82 -31.52 -48.87
N THR A 157 -41.57 -30.21 -49.11
CA THR A 157 -41.56 -29.02 -48.19
C THR A 157 -40.74 -28.94 -46.88
N ASP A 158 -39.87 -27.92 -46.85
CA ASP A 158 -39.79 -26.77 -45.90
C ASP A 158 -40.16 -26.90 -44.40
N GLN A 159 -39.24 -26.45 -43.52
CA GLN A 159 -39.45 -25.21 -42.73
C GLN A 159 -38.19 -24.70 -41.99
N ASP A 160 -38.02 -23.36 -41.98
CA ASP A 160 -37.71 -22.43 -40.85
C ASP A 160 -36.81 -22.86 -39.64
N ARG A 161 -36.07 -21.99 -38.91
CA ARG A 161 -35.60 -20.58 -39.03
C ARG A 161 -34.71 -20.27 -37.79
N HIS A 162 -34.26 -19.01 -37.67
CA HIS A 162 -33.54 -18.36 -36.55
C HIS A 162 -32.01 -18.52 -36.61
N LYS A 163 -31.21 -17.52 -37.00
CA LYS A 163 -31.03 -16.14 -36.48
C LYS A 163 -30.64 -16.09 -34.99
N ASN A 164 -29.37 -15.80 -34.70
CA ASN A 164 -28.98 -14.44 -34.31
C ASN A 164 -27.46 -14.20 -34.46
N SER A 165 -27.07 -12.99 -34.89
CA SER A 165 -25.67 -12.53 -34.93
C SER A 165 -25.58 -11.07 -34.47
N HIS A 166 -24.37 -10.65 -34.04
CA HIS A 166 -23.89 -9.26 -33.89
C HIS A 166 -24.30 -8.45 -32.60
N PRO A 167 -23.62 -7.32 -32.24
CA PRO A 167 -22.24 -7.28 -31.68
C PRO A 167 -21.94 -6.09 -30.69
N LEU A 168 -20.65 -5.79 -30.41
CA LEU A 168 -20.04 -4.47 -30.04
C LEU A 168 -20.45 -3.80 -28.68
N MET A 169 -19.55 -3.57 -27.70
CA MET A 169 -18.43 -2.57 -27.53
C MET A 169 -18.82 -1.39 -26.58
N LEU A 170 -17.81 -0.58 -26.16
CA LEU A 170 -17.86 0.63 -25.29
C LEU A 170 -17.92 0.36 -23.76
N GLU A 171 -17.23 1.11 -22.85
CA GLU A 171 -16.22 2.18 -23.00
C GLU A 171 -15.38 2.45 -21.71
N SER A 172 -14.25 3.16 -21.88
CA SER A 172 -13.63 4.22 -21.05
C SER A 172 -13.33 4.10 -19.54
N GLY A 173 -12.19 4.68 -19.15
CA GLY A 173 -11.82 4.88 -17.74
C GLY A 173 -10.41 5.44 -17.45
N GLU A 174 -9.79 6.25 -18.33
CA GLU A 174 -8.54 6.95 -17.94
C GLU A 174 -8.82 8.10 -16.96
N SER A 175 -7.96 8.30 -15.97
CA SER A 175 -7.82 9.61 -15.33
C SER A 175 -6.36 9.93 -15.02
N SER A 176 -5.94 11.12 -15.45
CA SER A 176 -4.59 11.64 -15.32
C SER A 176 -4.62 12.86 -14.40
N VAL A 177 -3.87 12.82 -13.30
CA VAL A 177 -3.64 14.01 -12.45
C VAL A 177 -2.15 14.12 -12.16
N LYS A 178 -1.60 15.29 -12.50
CA LYS A 178 -0.18 15.62 -12.41
C LYS A 178 -0.03 16.84 -11.50
N THR A 179 0.66 16.71 -10.38
CA THR A 179 0.99 17.83 -9.48
C THR A 179 2.48 17.86 -9.15
N ASN A 180 3.15 18.92 -9.59
CA ASN A 180 4.52 19.25 -9.17
C ASN A 180 4.49 19.92 -7.79
N ARG A 181 5.48 19.65 -6.93
CA ARG A 181 6.19 20.74 -6.23
C ARG A 181 7.59 20.37 -5.69
N SER A 182 8.54 21.22 -6.10
CA SER A 182 9.76 21.66 -5.39
C SER A 182 10.40 20.74 -4.35
N GLY A 183 11.60 20.23 -4.67
CA GLY A 183 12.55 19.76 -3.66
C GLY A 183 13.27 20.90 -2.92
N ARG A 184 13.87 20.58 -1.77
CA ARG A 184 14.87 21.39 -1.07
C ARG A 184 16.01 20.46 -0.62
N PRO A 185 17.30 20.86 -0.69
CA PRO A 185 18.40 19.95 -0.36
C PRO A 185 18.51 19.70 1.14
N ARG A 186 18.91 18.48 1.52
CA ARG A 186 19.30 18.10 2.89
C ARG A 186 20.80 18.36 3.04
N VAL A 187 21.20 19.07 4.10
CA VAL A 187 22.62 19.23 4.49
C VAL A 187 23.00 18.03 5.37
N PRO A 188 24.19 17.41 5.21
CA PRO A 188 24.66 16.39 6.15
C PRO A 188 25.06 17.03 7.49
N VAL A 189 24.62 16.43 8.60
CA VAL A 189 25.21 16.68 9.93
C VAL A 189 26.27 15.61 10.14
N GLU A 190 27.52 16.02 10.34
CA GLU A 190 28.58 15.13 10.78
C GLU A 190 28.38 14.78 12.26
N THR A 191 28.40 13.49 12.58
CA THR A 191 28.54 13.00 13.95
C THR A 191 29.95 12.47 14.15
N SER A 192 30.74 13.16 14.96
CA SER A 192 31.98 12.63 15.52
C SER A 192 32.10 13.10 16.97
N ILE A 193 31.70 12.22 17.89
CA ILE A 193 31.92 12.37 19.32
C ILE A 193 33.00 11.35 19.69
N HIS A 194 34.18 11.80 20.10
CA HIS A 194 35.14 10.93 20.77
C HIS A 194 35.94 11.64 21.87
N ASN A 195 35.47 11.41 23.09
CA ASN A 195 36.15 11.40 24.40
C ASN A 195 37.31 12.35 24.71
N GLU A 196 37.12 13.07 25.82
CA GLU A 196 38.19 13.69 26.61
C GLU A 196 39.18 12.66 27.20
N LYS A 197 40.40 13.13 27.48
CA LYS A 197 41.16 12.76 28.68
C LYS A 197 41.89 14.02 29.22
N PRO A 198 42.00 14.19 30.55
CA PRO A 198 42.57 15.40 31.16
C PRO A 198 44.09 15.35 31.29
N SER A 199 44.68 16.51 31.59
CA SER A 199 46.02 16.67 32.19
C SER A 199 45.99 17.85 33.17
#